data_AF-A0A2K9NUS9-F1
#
_entry.id   AF-A0A2K9NUS9-F1
#
_cell.length_a   1.000
_cell.length_b   1.000
_cell.length_c   1.000
_cell.angle_alpha   90.00
_cell.angle_beta   90.00
_cell.angle_gamma   90.00
#
_symmetry.space_group_name_H-M   'P 1'
#
loop_
_entity.id
_entity.type
_entity.pdbx_description
1 polymer ?
#
loop_
_entity_poly.entity_id
_entity_poly.type
_entity_poly.pdbx_seq_one_letter_code
_entity_poly.pdbx_strand_id
1 'polypeptide(L)'
;MNSREVKEKLILACTNGRPSFIVEQFRFADIHHHKNYFVKIILLVILITKGESLKSKITIFVILCAVIGLSLGLGSFTFIYGKGYSYLQDDPKACVNCHIMKDQYDSWSKSSHKSVATCNSCHAPQEFYLKYLNKAENGFNHGWKFTTGKYRDPIRIREHNFDIAMKSCLHCHGDLMNSAQHEKPLLEGRSCVQCHRDVGHSH
;
A
#
# COMPACT_ATOMS: atom_id res chain seq x y z
N MET A 1 -42.03 1.35 0.99
CA MET A 1 -40.73 0.76 1.39
C MET A 1 -39.67 1.83 1.29
N ASN A 2 -39.06 2.21 2.42
CA ASN A 2 -38.12 3.33 2.47
C ASN A 2 -36.66 2.86 2.33
N SER A 3 -35.76 3.78 1.97
CA SER A 3 -34.35 3.52 1.65
C SER A 3 -33.47 2.98 2.80
N ARG A 4 -33.99 2.87 4.04
CA ARG A 4 -33.35 2.15 5.15
C ARG A 4 -33.62 0.65 5.12
N GLU A 5 -34.80 0.20 4.70
CA GLU A 5 -35.14 -1.24 4.68
C GLU A 5 -34.34 -2.01 3.62
N VAL A 6 -33.91 -1.33 2.55
CA VAL A 6 -33.04 -1.93 1.50
C VAL A 6 -31.59 -2.07 1.99
N LYS A 7 -31.12 -1.14 2.83
CA LYS A 7 -29.76 -1.20 3.41
C LYS A 7 -29.60 -2.31 4.45
N GLU A 8 -30.64 -2.59 5.25
CA GLU A 8 -30.57 -3.66 6.25
C GLU A 8 -30.66 -5.07 5.64
N LYS A 9 -31.38 -5.25 4.51
CA LYS A 9 -31.47 -6.56 3.85
C LYS A 9 -30.23 -6.96 3.04
N LEU A 10 -29.38 -6.00 2.64
CA LEU A 10 -28.11 -6.29 1.96
C LEU A 10 -26.96 -6.64 2.92
N ILE A 11 -27.07 -6.26 4.19
CA ILE A 11 -26.06 -6.56 5.22
C ILE A 11 -26.19 -8.00 5.74
N LEU A 12 -27.35 -8.64 5.58
CA LEU A 12 -27.62 -9.98 6.13
C LEU A 12 -27.26 -11.17 5.21
N ALA A 13 -26.70 -10.95 4.02
CA ALA A 13 -26.43 -12.04 3.06
C ALA A 13 -24.96 -12.51 2.98
N CYS A 14 -24.03 -11.94 3.77
CA CYS A 14 -22.60 -12.26 3.66
C CYS A 14 -21.93 -12.77 4.95
N THR A 15 -22.69 -13.12 5.98
CA THR A 15 -22.10 -13.65 7.23
C THR A 15 -22.67 -15.02 7.59
N ASN A 16 -22.30 -16.02 6.78
CA ASN A 16 -22.29 -17.42 7.21
C ASN A 16 -20.89 -17.99 6.98
N GLY A 17 -20.10 -18.07 8.05
CA GLY A 17 -18.97 -19.00 8.12
C GLY A 17 -17.60 -18.39 8.39
N ARG A 18 -17.29 -18.26 9.69
CA ARG A 18 -15.98 -18.15 10.37
C ARG A 18 -15.38 -16.75 10.56
N PRO A 19 -15.24 -16.28 11.81
CA PRO A 19 -14.44 -15.12 12.13
C PRO A 19 -12.95 -15.49 12.11
N SER A 20 -12.20 -14.98 11.14
CA SER A 20 -10.74 -14.93 11.25
C SER A 20 -10.38 -13.81 12.22
N PHE A 21 -9.96 -14.22 13.41
CA PHE A 21 -9.57 -13.49 14.63
C PHE A 21 -8.49 -12.39 14.48
N ILE A 22 -8.22 -11.88 13.27
CA ILE A 22 -7.03 -11.05 12.96
C ILE A 22 -7.39 -9.63 12.47
N VAL A 23 -8.63 -9.36 12.05
CA VAL A 23 -8.96 -8.10 11.34
C VAL A 23 -9.56 -7.01 12.26
N GLU A 24 -9.97 -7.35 13.49
CA GLU A 24 -10.62 -6.40 14.40
C GLU A 24 -9.64 -5.58 15.27
N GLN A 25 -8.34 -5.83 15.16
CA GLN A 25 -7.31 -5.18 15.97
C GLN A 25 -6.79 -3.84 15.39
N PHE A 26 -7.22 -3.46 14.18
CA PHE A 26 -6.74 -2.24 13.48
C PHE A 26 -7.79 -1.13 13.35
N ARG A 27 -8.83 -1.12 14.19
CA ARG A 27 -9.68 0.06 14.38
C ARG A 27 -9.07 0.95 15.47
N PHE A 28 -8.56 2.11 15.06
CA PHE A 28 -8.52 3.35 15.85
C PHE A 28 -8.23 3.18 17.35
N ALA A 29 -6.99 2.84 17.70
CA ALA A 29 -6.47 2.99 19.05
C ALA A 29 -5.35 4.05 19.06
N ASP A 30 -5.69 5.21 19.60
CA ASP A 30 -4.81 6.20 20.25
C ASP A 30 -3.42 6.49 19.67
N ILE A 31 -3.35 7.54 18.85
CA ILE A 31 -2.09 8.22 18.48
C ILE A 31 -1.39 8.87 19.70
N HIS A 32 -2.05 8.95 20.87
CA HIS A 32 -1.42 9.41 22.13
C HIS A 32 -0.60 8.33 22.87
N HIS A 33 -0.64 7.05 22.47
CA HIS A 33 0.02 5.96 23.20
C HIS A 33 1.49 5.67 22.80
N HIS A 34 1.99 6.28 21.71
CA HIS A 34 3.35 6.02 21.21
C HIS A 34 4.47 6.68 22.04
N LYS A 35 4.18 7.74 22.80
CA LYS A 35 5.20 8.39 23.66
C LYS A 35 5.70 7.51 24.80
N ASN A 36 4.95 6.44 25.12
CA ASN A 36 5.26 5.55 26.23
C ASN A 36 5.97 4.26 25.83
N TYR A 37 6.07 3.90 24.55
CA TYR A 37 6.76 2.66 24.16
C TYR A 37 8.28 2.76 24.38
N PHE A 38 8.89 3.88 24.02
CA PHE A 38 10.31 4.11 24.23
C PHE A 38 10.67 4.16 25.73
N VAL A 39 9.86 4.88 26.52
CA VAL A 39 9.99 4.93 27.99
C VAL A 39 9.77 3.56 28.63
N LYS A 40 8.79 2.78 28.14
CA LYS A 40 8.56 1.39 28.59
C LYS A 40 9.70 0.45 28.23
N ILE A 41 10.31 0.58 27.05
CA ILE A 41 11.50 -0.20 26.66
C ILE A 41 12.67 0.15 27.56
N ILE A 42 12.92 1.44 27.82
CA ILE A 42 13.97 1.88 28.75
C ILE A 42 13.70 1.37 30.17
N LEU A 43 12.47 1.52 30.69
CA LEU A 43 12.11 0.99 32.01
C LEU A 43 12.26 -0.54 32.05
N LEU A 44 11.85 -1.25 31.01
CA LEU A 44 11.96 -2.70 30.91
C LEU A 44 13.43 -3.13 30.90
N VAL A 45 14.30 -2.45 30.16
CA VAL A 45 15.75 -2.70 30.17
C VAL A 45 16.35 -2.39 31.55
N ILE A 46 15.92 -1.30 32.21
CA ILE A 46 16.36 -0.96 33.58
C ILE A 46 15.88 -2.01 34.59
N LEU A 47 14.65 -2.53 34.45
CA LEU A 47 14.07 -3.57 35.30
C LEU A 47 14.74 -4.94 35.08
N ILE A 48 14.96 -5.33 33.82
CA ILE A 48 15.66 -6.58 33.44
C ILE A 48 17.12 -6.54 33.91
N THR A 49 17.74 -5.35 33.94
CA THR A 49 19.12 -5.18 34.43
C THR A 49 19.20 -4.82 35.92
N LYS A 50 18.07 -4.82 36.64
CA LYS A 50 18.05 -4.51 38.09
C LYS A 50 18.60 -5.70 38.87
N GLY A 51 19.79 -5.56 39.44
CA GLY A 51 20.49 -6.62 40.19
C GLY A 51 21.60 -7.33 39.40
N GLU A 52 21.75 -7.03 38.11
CA GLU A 52 22.81 -7.56 37.25
C GLU A 52 24.16 -6.85 37.48
N SER A 53 25.26 -7.60 37.32
CA SER A 53 26.61 -7.06 37.44
C SER A 53 26.89 -5.97 36.38
N LEU A 54 27.77 -5.00 36.68
CA LEU A 54 28.15 -3.94 35.73
C LEU A 54 28.66 -4.53 34.39
N LYS A 55 29.33 -5.68 34.42
CA LYS A 55 29.79 -6.41 33.22
C LYS A 55 28.61 -6.93 32.38
N SER A 56 27.57 -7.47 33.01
CA SER A 56 26.35 -7.93 32.33
C SER A 56 25.65 -6.76 31.63
N LYS A 57 25.53 -5.60 32.30
CA LYS A 57 24.91 -4.39 31.73
C LYS A 57 25.64 -3.87 30.51
N ILE A 58 26.98 -3.79 30.58
CA ILE A 58 27.83 -3.38 29.45
C ILE A 58 27.66 -4.36 28.29
N THR A 59 27.64 -5.67 28.57
CA THR A 59 27.48 -6.70 27.53
C THR A 59 26.13 -6.57 26.81
N ILE A 60 25.03 -6.41 27.55
CA ILE A 60 23.69 -6.20 26.96
C ILE A 60 23.66 -4.93 26.11
N PHE A 61 24.24 -3.84 26.60
CA PHE A 61 24.30 -2.59 25.86
C PHE A 61 25.08 -2.73 24.54
N VAL A 62 26.26 -3.37 24.58
CA VAL A 62 27.08 -3.63 23.39
C VAL A 62 26.31 -4.49 22.38
N ILE A 63 25.61 -5.54 22.83
CA ILE A 63 24.79 -6.39 21.95
C ILE A 63 23.66 -5.59 21.32
N LEU A 64 22.95 -4.75 22.07
CA LEU A 64 21.88 -3.90 21.53
C LEU A 64 22.42 -2.93 20.48
N CYS A 65 23.54 -2.26 20.76
CA CYS A 65 24.20 -1.38 19.80
C CYS A 65 24.65 -2.14 18.54
N ALA A 66 25.19 -3.34 18.68
CA ALA A 66 25.62 -4.18 17.56
C ALA A 66 24.42 -4.61 16.70
N VAL A 67 23.32 -5.06 17.31
CA VAL A 67 22.10 -5.46 16.59
C VAL A 67 21.45 -4.28 15.87
N ILE A 68 21.34 -3.13 16.52
CA ILE A 68 20.80 -1.91 15.92
C ILE A 68 21.70 -1.43 14.78
N GLY A 69 23.01 -1.38 15.01
CA GLY A 69 23.99 -0.97 14.01
C GLY A 69 23.98 -1.87 12.77
N LEU A 70 23.94 -3.20 12.97
CA LEU A 70 23.85 -4.16 11.88
C LEU A 70 22.53 -4.02 11.12
N SER A 71 21.41 -3.86 11.83
CA SER A 71 20.09 -3.71 11.22
C SER A 71 19.98 -2.42 10.40
N LEU A 72 20.47 -1.30 10.93
CA LEU A 72 20.51 -0.02 10.23
C LEU A 72 21.48 -0.05 9.05
N GLY A 73 22.65 -0.66 9.22
CA GLY A 73 23.64 -0.80 8.15
C GLY A 73 23.11 -1.63 6.98
N LEU A 74 22.62 -2.84 7.27
CA LEU A 74 22.07 -3.74 6.27
C LEU A 74 20.79 -3.19 5.64
N GLY A 75 19.90 -2.61 6.46
CA GLY A 75 18.67 -1.98 5.99
C GLY A 75 18.94 -0.79 5.06
N SER A 76 19.85 0.11 5.45
CA SER A 76 20.23 1.27 4.63
C SER A 76 20.93 0.86 3.35
N PHE A 77 21.85 -0.12 3.42
CA PHE A 77 22.51 -0.66 2.24
C PHE A 77 21.49 -1.24 1.26
N THR A 78 20.56 -2.07 1.75
CA THR A 78 19.50 -2.67 0.92
C THR A 78 18.60 -1.61 0.31
N PHE A 79 18.20 -0.61 1.09
CA PHE A 79 17.34 0.49 0.63
C PHE A 79 18.02 1.32 -0.46
N ILE A 80 19.29 1.67 -0.29
CA ILE A 80 20.04 2.46 -1.28
C ILE A 80 20.29 1.64 -2.54
N TYR A 81 20.79 0.40 -2.39
CA TYR A 81 21.10 -0.48 -3.51
C TYR A 81 19.85 -0.80 -4.34
N GLY A 82 18.72 -1.06 -3.68
CA GLY A 82 17.43 -1.28 -4.33
C GLY A 82 16.72 -0.01 -4.83
N LYS A 83 17.38 1.16 -4.78
CA LYS A 83 16.80 2.46 -5.15
C LYS A 83 15.47 2.76 -4.44
N GLY A 84 15.36 2.41 -3.16
CA GLY A 84 14.16 2.58 -2.34
C GLY A 84 13.58 4.00 -2.38
N TYR A 85 14.45 5.01 -2.45
CA TYR A 85 14.05 6.42 -2.57
C TYR A 85 13.24 6.72 -3.84
N SER A 86 13.49 6.01 -4.95
CA SER A 86 12.75 6.22 -6.21
C SER A 86 11.28 5.85 -6.10
N TYR A 87 10.94 4.92 -5.19
CA TYR A 87 9.55 4.55 -4.90
C TYR A 87 8.79 5.63 -4.13
N LEU A 88 9.47 6.60 -3.52
CA LEU A 88 8.81 7.74 -2.87
C LEU A 88 8.38 8.80 -3.88
N GLN A 89 8.95 8.78 -5.07
CA GLN A 89 8.67 9.74 -6.13
C GLN A 89 7.58 9.22 -7.09
N ASP A 90 7.23 10.06 -8.07
CA ASP A 90 6.26 9.77 -9.13
C ASP A 90 6.89 9.50 -10.49
N ASP A 91 8.23 9.42 -10.57
CA ASP A 91 8.92 9.10 -11.82
C ASP A 91 8.49 7.73 -12.34
N PRO A 92 7.85 7.64 -13.52
CA PRO A 92 7.45 6.37 -14.14
C PRO A 92 8.61 5.39 -14.33
N LYS A 93 9.85 5.88 -14.45
CA LYS A 93 11.05 5.03 -14.56
C LYS A 93 11.32 4.22 -13.30
N ALA A 94 10.84 4.67 -12.13
CA ALA A 94 10.95 3.91 -10.90
C ALA A 94 10.13 2.60 -10.94
N CYS A 95 9.04 2.56 -11.71
CA CYS A 95 8.19 1.37 -11.84
C CYS A 95 8.92 0.23 -12.56
N VAL A 96 9.89 0.53 -13.43
CA VAL A 96 10.70 -0.48 -14.15
C VAL A 96 12.04 -0.77 -13.46
N ASN A 97 12.19 -0.44 -12.19
CA ASN A 97 13.29 -0.98 -11.38
C ASN A 97 13.20 -2.52 -11.26
N CYS A 98 12.00 -3.09 -11.44
CA CYS A 98 11.77 -4.52 -11.54
C CYS A 98 11.35 -4.89 -12.98
N HIS A 99 11.98 -5.90 -13.57
CA HIS A 99 11.72 -6.34 -14.95
C HIS A 99 10.26 -6.72 -15.20
N ILE A 100 9.55 -7.21 -14.19
CA ILE A 100 8.18 -7.69 -14.34
C ILE A 100 7.17 -6.58 -14.65
N MET A 101 7.56 -5.32 -14.45
CA MET A 101 6.76 -4.15 -14.80
C MET A 101 7.05 -3.62 -16.21
N LYS A 102 7.99 -4.24 -16.95
CA LYS A 102 8.45 -3.72 -18.24
C LYS A 102 7.33 -3.63 -19.27
N ASP A 103 6.52 -4.67 -19.43
CA ASP A 103 5.42 -4.67 -20.41
C ASP A 103 4.37 -3.59 -20.08
N GLN A 104 4.10 -3.40 -18.79
CA GLN A 104 3.15 -2.40 -18.29
C GLN A 104 3.64 -0.98 -18.60
N TYR A 105 4.93 -0.74 -18.36
CA TYR A 105 5.59 0.53 -18.67
C TYR A 105 5.68 0.77 -20.17
N ASP A 106 6.09 -0.23 -20.95
CA ASP A 106 6.25 -0.11 -22.40
C ASP A 106 4.89 0.19 -23.06
N SER A 107 3.81 -0.43 -22.59
CA SER A 107 2.45 -0.09 -23.03
C SER A 107 2.03 1.32 -22.63
N TRP A 108 2.23 1.73 -21.37
CA TRP A 108 1.90 3.09 -20.92
C TRP A 108 2.70 4.13 -21.71
N SER A 109 3.97 3.85 -22.02
CA SER A 109 4.86 4.75 -22.76
C SER A 109 4.42 5.01 -24.21
N LYS A 110 3.49 4.21 -24.73
CA LYS A 110 2.88 4.32 -26.06
C LYS A 110 1.43 4.82 -25.99
N SER A 111 0.84 4.95 -24.80
CA SER A 111 -0.53 5.41 -24.64
C SER A 111 -0.63 6.93 -24.64
N SER A 112 -1.84 7.45 -24.84
CA SER A 112 -2.14 8.88 -24.77
C SER A 112 -1.88 9.49 -23.38
N HIS A 113 -1.81 8.66 -22.33
CA HIS A 113 -1.65 9.14 -20.96
C HIS A 113 -0.18 9.45 -20.61
N LYS A 114 0.79 8.98 -21.39
CA LYS A 114 2.21 9.27 -21.14
C LYS A 114 2.53 10.76 -21.03
N SER A 115 1.84 11.60 -21.80
CA SER A 115 2.10 13.04 -21.85
C SER A 115 1.45 13.84 -20.72
N VAL A 116 0.50 13.25 -19.99
CA VAL A 116 -0.33 13.98 -19.01
C VAL A 116 -0.38 13.32 -17.63
N ALA A 117 0.01 12.06 -17.52
CA ALA A 117 -0.13 11.26 -16.32
C ALA A 117 1.06 10.33 -16.11
N THR A 118 1.47 10.18 -14.85
CA THR A 118 2.46 9.20 -14.41
C THR A 118 1.79 7.88 -14.02
N CYS A 119 2.58 6.84 -13.71
CA CYS A 119 2.04 5.59 -13.20
C CYS A 119 1.20 5.81 -11.92
N ASN A 120 1.69 6.65 -11.00
CA ASN A 120 1.01 6.93 -9.74
C ASN A 120 -0.22 7.85 -9.92
N SER A 121 -0.32 8.58 -11.04
CA SER A 121 -1.52 9.36 -11.35
C SER A 121 -2.75 8.48 -11.52
N CYS A 122 -2.57 7.20 -11.86
CA CYS A 122 -3.65 6.21 -11.91
C CYS A 122 -3.58 5.22 -10.72
N HIS A 123 -2.40 4.74 -10.35
CA HIS A 123 -2.24 3.64 -9.38
C HIS A 123 -2.07 4.08 -7.92
N ALA A 124 -2.14 5.38 -7.63
CA ALA A 124 -2.10 5.89 -6.27
C ALA A 124 -3.20 6.95 -6.03
N PRO A 125 -3.71 7.05 -4.79
CA PRO A 125 -4.60 8.15 -4.42
C PRO A 125 -3.93 9.51 -4.63
N GLN A 126 -4.73 10.53 -4.96
CA GLN A 126 -4.25 11.91 -5.14
C GLN A 126 -3.94 12.60 -3.81
N GLU A 127 -4.67 12.24 -2.75
CA GLU A 127 -4.47 12.78 -1.40
C GLU A 127 -3.10 12.34 -0.84
N PHE A 128 -2.28 13.32 -0.43
CA PHE A 128 -0.88 13.11 -0.03
C PHE A 128 -0.72 11.96 0.99
N TYR A 129 -1.47 12.00 2.10
CA TYR A 129 -1.34 10.99 3.15
C TYR A 129 -1.76 9.59 2.66
N LEU A 130 -2.90 9.49 1.96
CA LEU A 130 -3.41 8.23 1.44
C LEU A 130 -2.49 7.65 0.36
N LYS A 131 -1.85 8.51 -0.44
CA LYS A 131 -0.86 8.13 -1.44
C LYS A 131 0.29 7.35 -0.82
N TYR A 132 0.93 7.91 0.20
CA TYR A 132 2.07 7.26 0.84
C TYR A 132 1.68 6.02 1.64
N LEU A 133 0.49 6.01 2.26
CA LEU A 133 -0.03 4.81 2.92
C LEU A 133 -0.24 3.66 1.90
N ASN A 134 -0.89 3.96 0.77
CA ASN A 134 -1.10 3.00 -0.30
C ASN A 134 0.22 2.52 -0.92
N LYS A 135 1.19 3.42 -1.13
CA LYS A 135 2.52 3.06 -1.64
C LYS A 135 3.28 2.18 -0.67
N ALA A 136 3.19 2.44 0.63
CA ALA A 136 3.81 1.60 1.66
C ALA A 136 3.20 0.19 1.69
N GLU A 137 1.87 0.08 1.69
CA GLU A 137 1.17 -1.22 1.69
C GLU A 137 1.50 -2.02 0.43
N ASN A 138 1.42 -1.40 -0.76
CA ASN A 138 1.73 -2.07 -2.01
C ASN A 138 3.22 -2.42 -2.12
N GLY A 139 4.12 -1.53 -1.69
CA GLY A 139 5.56 -1.78 -1.65
C GLY A 139 5.91 -2.98 -0.78
N PHE A 140 5.33 -3.08 0.43
CA PHE A 140 5.50 -4.23 1.30
C PHE A 140 4.98 -5.53 0.66
N ASN A 141 3.76 -5.48 0.12
CA ASN A 141 3.15 -6.64 -0.55
C ASN A 141 3.96 -7.12 -1.76
N HIS A 142 4.50 -6.20 -2.56
CA HIS A 142 5.37 -6.53 -3.70
C HIS A 142 6.67 -7.16 -3.20
N GLY A 143 7.37 -6.51 -2.26
CA GLY A 143 8.60 -7.04 -1.68
C GLY A 143 8.41 -8.45 -1.12
N TRP A 144 7.37 -8.68 -0.33
CA TRP A 144 7.04 -9.99 0.22
C TRP A 144 6.72 -11.03 -0.84
N LYS A 145 5.80 -10.74 -1.77
CA LYS A 145 5.36 -11.73 -2.78
C LYS A 145 6.44 -12.07 -3.78
N PHE A 146 7.27 -11.12 -4.18
CA PHE A 146 8.39 -11.40 -5.09
C PHE A 146 9.52 -12.12 -4.38
N THR A 147 9.81 -11.81 -3.12
CA THR A 147 10.81 -12.55 -2.33
C THR A 147 10.38 -14.00 -2.06
N THR A 148 9.09 -14.22 -1.82
CA THR A 148 8.54 -15.56 -1.52
C THR A 148 8.06 -16.33 -2.75
N GLY A 149 8.10 -15.73 -3.94
CA GLY A 149 7.52 -16.30 -5.17
C GLY A 149 5.99 -16.43 -5.16
N LYS A 150 5.29 -15.86 -4.17
CA LYS A 150 3.83 -15.97 -4.00
C LYS A 150 3.07 -14.90 -4.80
N TYR A 151 3.39 -14.75 -6.09
CA TYR A 151 2.68 -13.86 -7.00
C TYR A 151 1.94 -14.65 -8.09
N ARG A 152 1.00 -13.98 -8.78
CA ARG A 152 0.29 -14.55 -9.92
C ARG A 152 0.96 -14.08 -11.21
N ASP A 153 1.04 -14.97 -12.18
CA ASP A 153 1.50 -14.69 -13.53
C ASP A 153 0.42 -15.14 -14.54
N PRO A 154 -0.16 -14.25 -15.37
CA PRO A 154 0.12 -12.81 -15.45
C PRO A 154 -0.31 -12.05 -14.19
N ILE A 155 0.42 -10.96 -13.89
CA ILE A 155 0.10 -10.07 -12.76
C ILE A 155 -1.31 -9.53 -12.91
N ARG A 156 -2.08 -9.56 -11.81
CA ARG A 156 -3.42 -8.99 -11.74
C ARG A 156 -3.50 -7.94 -10.64
N ILE A 157 -4.12 -6.81 -10.96
CA ILE A 157 -4.42 -5.74 -10.00
C ILE A 157 -5.37 -6.27 -8.92
N ARG A 158 -5.15 -5.83 -7.66
CA ARG A 158 -6.07 -6.11 -6.54
C ARG A 158 -7.28 -5.19 -6.66
N GLU A 159 -8.44 -5.62 -6.18
CA GLU A 159 -9.69 -4.85 -6.16
C GLU A 159 -9.51 -3.43 -5.59
N HIS A 160 -8.88 -3.30 -4.42
CA HIS A 160 -8.55 -1.99 -3.82
C HIS A 160 -7.75 -1.06 -4.76
N ASN A 161 -6.73 -1.59 -5.45
CA ASN A 161 -5.93 -0.80 -6.38
C ASN A 161 -6.70 -0.48 -7.68
N PHE A 162 -7.60 -1.37 -8.09
CA PHE A 162 -8.49 -1.13 -9.21
C PHE A 162 -9.47 0.01 -8.92
N ASP A 163 -10.03 0.07 -7.71
CA ASP A 163 -10.90 1.18 -7.28
C ASP A 163 -10.16 2.52 -7.27
N ILE A 164 -8.89 2.53 -6.84
CA ILE A 164 -8.04 3.73 -6.90
C ILE A 164 -7.84 4.18 -8.35
N ALA A 165 -7.57 3.25 -9.27
CA ALA A 165 -7.45 3.57 -10.69
C ALA A 165 -8.75 4.15 -11.25
N MET A 166 -9.91 3.58 -10.89
CA MET A 166 -11.20 4.08 -11.35
C MET A 166 -11.55 5.46 -10.81
N LYS A 167 -11.28 5.71 -9.53
CA LYS A 167 -11.41 7.05 -8.95
C LYS A 167 -10.49 8.07 -9.62
N SER A 168 -9.29 7.65 -10.01
CA SER A 168 -8.35 8.52 -10.73
C SER A 168 -8.83 8.87 -12.15
N CYS A 169 -9.48 7.94 -12.85
CA CYS A 169 -10.14 8.26 -14.12
C CYS A 169 -11.19 9.37 -13.93
N LEU A 170 -12.06 9.23 -12.92
CA LEU A 170 -13.09 10.22 -12.63
C LEU A 170 -12.53 11.54 -12.09
N HIS A 171 -11.37 11.53 -11.45
CA HIS A 171 -10.71 12.75 -11.00
C HIS A 171 -10.34 13.67 -12.17
N CYS A 172 -9.89 13.11 -13.29
CA CYS A 172 -9.49 13.89 -14.46
C CYS A 172 -10.60 14.03 -15.52
N HIS A 173 -11.41 12.98 -15.72
CA HIS A 173 -12.45 12.94 -16.76
C HIS A 173 -13.85 13.20 -16.24
N GLY A 174 -14.02 13.39 -14.93
CA GLY A 174 -15.33 13.56 -14.32
C GLY A 174 -16.13 14.66 -15.00
N ASP A 175 -15.58 15.87 -15.12
CA ASP A 175 -16.31 17.01 -15.66
C ASP A 175 -16.72 16.85 -17.14
N LEU A 176 -16.09 15.92 -17.86
CA LEU A 176 -16.43 15.57 -19.24
C LEU A 176 -17.60 14.58 -19.34
N MET A 177 -17.92 13.91 -18.24
CA MET A 177 -19.02 12.96 -18.15
C MET A 177 -20.28 13.69 -17.67
N ASN A 178 -21.42 13.40 -18.28
CA ASN A 178 -22.69 13.90 -17.75
C ASN A 178 -22.89 13.40 -16.32
N SER A 179 -23.42 14.22 -15.43
CA SER A 179 -23.47 13.93 -13.99
C SER A 179 -24.22 12.63 -13.64
N ALA A 180 -25.20 12.23 -14.47
CA ALA A 180 -25.90 10.96 -14.37
C ALA A 180 -25.06 9.70 -14.73
N GLN A 181 -23.88 9.88 -15.31
CA GLN A 181 -22.94 8.82 -15.71
C GLN A 181 -21.75 8.68 -14.75
N HIS A 182 -21.61 9.50 -13.70
CA HIS A 182 -20.57 9.27 -12.69
C HIS A 182 -20.89 8.08 -11.79
N GLU A 183 -22.15 7.95 -11.39
CA GLU A 183 -22.58 6.91 -10.45
C GLU A 183 -22.89 5.59 -11.16
N LYS A 184 -23.44 5.64 -12.38
CA LYS A 184 -23.92 4.44 -13.08
C LYS A 184 -22.85 3.39 -13.43
N PRO A 185 -21.65 3.72 -13.94
CA PRO A 185 -20.64 2.72 -14.25
C PRO A 185 -20.18 1.95 -13.00
N LEU A 186 -19.96 2.68 -11.90
CA LEU A 186 -19.59 2.07 -10.61
C LEU A 186 -20.73 1.25 -9.99
N LEU A 187 -21.99 1.66 -10.19
CA LEU A 187 -23.19 0.95 -9.69
C LEU A 187 -23.62 -0.24 -10.56
N GLU A 188 -23.36 -0.22 -11.87
CA GLU A 188 -23.67 -1.30 -12.82
C GLU A 188 -22.50 -2.28 -13.03
N GLY A 189 -21.40 -2.12 -12.30
CA GLY A 189 -20.22 -2.99 -12.42
C GLY A 189 -19.45 -2.84 -13.73
N ARG A 190 -19.60 -1.72 -14.45
CA ARG A 190 -18.85 -1.43 -15.68
C ARG A 190 -17.67 -0.52 -15.37
N SER A 191 -16.49 -0.88 -15.87
CA SER A 191 -15.27 -0.09 -15.67
C SER A 191 -14.91 0.73 -16.90
N CYS A 192 -14.28 1.90 -16.71
CA CYS A 192 -13.85 2.75 -17.82
C CYS A 192 -12.92 1.96 -18.77
N VAL A 193 -12.03 1.14 -18.19
CA VAL A 193 -11.05 0.32 -18.90
C VAL A 193 -11.66 -0.90 -19.62
N GLN A 194 -12.94 -1.22 -19.39
CA GLN A 194 -13.62 -2.28 -20.14
C GLN A 194 -13.77 -1.90 -21.62
N CYS A 195 -14.06 -0.62 -21.89
CA CYS A 195 -14.15 -0.05 -23.23
C CYS A 195 -12.85 0.67 -23.63
N HIS A 196 -12.22 1.40 -22.71
CA HIS A 196 -10.96 2.13 -22.94
C HIS A 196 -9.74 1.28 -22.57
N ARG A 197 -9.53 0.17 -23.28
CA ARG A 197 -8.51 -0.84 -22.92
C ARG A 197 -7.07 -0.36 -23.06
N ASP A 198 -6.81 0.57 -23.96
CA ASP A 198 -5.44 0.97 -24.34
C ASP A 198 -4.90 2.17 -23.54
N VAL A 199 -5.63 2.67 -22.54
CA VAL A 199 -5.24 3.88 -21.79
C VAL A 199 -4.07 3.64 -20.83
N GLY A 200 -4.02 2.46 -20.21
CA GLY A 200 -3.00 2.08 -19.24
C GLY A 200 -2.05 1.04 -19.81
N HIS A 201 -2.53 -0.19 -19.88
CA HIS A 201 -1.74 -1.35 -20.28
C HIS A 201 -2.53 -2.16 -21.31
N SER A 202 -2.29 -1.90 -22.60
CA SER A 202 -2.83 -2.69 -23.70
C SER A 202 -2.38 -4.14 -23.55
N HIS A 203 -3.35 -5.05 -23.57
CA HIS A 203 -3.20 -6.49 -23.43
C HIS A 203 -4.00 -7.19 -24.52
#